data_AF-A0A1C6PRT3-F1
#
_entry.id   AF-A0A1C6PRT3-F1
#
_cell.length_a   1.000
_cell.length_b   1.000
_cell.length_c   1.000
_cell.angle_alpha   90.00
_cell.angle_beta   90.00
_cell.angle_gamma   90.00
#
_symmetry.space_group_name_H-M   'P 1'
#
loop_
_entity.id
_entity.type
_entity.pdbx_description
1 polymer ?
#
loop_
_entity_poly.entity_id
_entity_poly.type
_entity_poly.pdbx_seq_one_letter_code
_entity_poly.pdbx_strand_id
1 'polypeptide(L)' 'MSMRPLGLGHVEHPLLGHLVVDHAHGDRRGILRALAPDVKGNNLGPVLRVPETPPVAWLAPEAGGLEWTTDPSAIEAVK' A
#
# COMPACT_ATOMS: atom_id res chain seq x y z
N MET A 1 -12.55 -11.21 -0.31
CA MET A 1 -11.44 -11.49 0.63
C MET A 1 -11.73 -10.73 1.92
N SER A 2 -11.63 -11.39 3.09
CA SER A 2 -11.86 -10.71 4.38
C SER A 2 -10.58 -10.00 4.78
N MET A 3 -10.58 -8.66 4.75
CA MET A 3 -9.48 -7.82 5.25
C MET A 3 -9.51 -7.84 6.78
N ARG A 4 -8.66 -8.66 7.40
CA ARG A 4 -8.50 -8.62 8.86
C ARG A 4 -7.71 -7.37 9.26
N PRO A 5 -8.20 -6.57 10.23
CA PRO A 5 -7.45 -5.43 10.71
C PRO A 5 -6.20 -5.89 11.49
N LEU A 6 -5.06 -5.26 11.20
CA LEU A 6 -3.78 -5.47 11.89
C LEU A 6 -3.49 -4.36 12.93
N GLY A 7 -4.36 -3.35 13.01
CA GLY A 7 -4.20 -2.19 13.89
C GLY A 7 -3.58 -0.98 13.18
N LEU A 8 -3.78 0.22 13.73
CA LEU A 8 -3.27 1.48 13.16
C LEU A 8 -3.62 1.69 11.67
N GLY A 9 -4.83 1.30 11.27
CA GLY A 9 -5.30 1.39 9.87
C GLY A 9 -4.74 0.32 8.93
N HIS A 10 -3.82 -0.54 9.39
CA HIS A 10 -3.27 -1.60 8.57
C HIS A 10 -4.27 -2.74 8.42
N VAL A 11 -4.31 -3.34 7.23
CA VAL A 11 -5.14 -4.50 6.93
C VAL A 11 -4.31 -5.63 6.33
N GLU A 12 -4.68 -6.86 6.67
CA GLU A 12 -4.04 -8.07 6.15
C GLU A 12 -4.30 -8.23 4.66
N HIS A 13 -3.28 -8.70 3.94
CA HIS A 13 -3.38 -9.07 2.53
C HIS A 13 -2.47 -10.27 2.24
N PRO A 14 -2.91 -11.27 1.46
CA PRO A 14 -2.10 -12.47 1.17
C PRO A 14 -0.80 -12.17 0.42
N LEU A 15 -0.71 -11.02 -0.24
CA LEU A 15 0.50 -10.59 -0.95
C LEU A 15 1.44 -9.73 -0.09
N LEU A 16 1.16 -9.50 1.20
CA LEU A 16 2.10 -8.77 2.07
C LEU A 16 3.45 -9.48 2.09
N GLY A 17 4.53 -8.73 1.84
CA GLY A 17 5.89 -9.25 1.72
C GLY A 17 6.23 -9.88 0.37
N HIS A 18 5.26 -9.99 -0.55
CA HIS A 18 5.46 -10.57 -1.88
C HIS A 18 5.70 -9.50 -2.93
N LEU A 19 6.36 -9.93 -4.00
CA LEU A 19 6.53 -9.14 -5.20
C LEU A 19 5.23 -9.08 -6.00
N VAL A 20 4.81 -7.87 -6.35
CA VAL A 20 3.61 -7.59 -7.13
C VAL A 20 3.92 -6.72 -8.34
N VAL A 21 3.07 -6.82 -9.36
CA VAL A 21 2.99 -5.90 -10.50
C VAL A 21 1.91 -4.88 -10.21
N ASP A 22 2.19 -3.60 -10.42
CA ASP A 22 1.26 -2.49 -10.30
C ASP A 22 0.87 -1.97 -11.68
N HIS A 23 -0.35 -2.32 -12.10
CA HIS A 23 -0.88 -1.98 -13.43
C HIS A 23 -1.21 -0.48 -13.57
N ALA A 24 -1.44 0.24 -12.46
CA ALA A 24 -1.73 1.67 -12.52
C ALA A 24 -0.49 2.52 -12.85
N HIS A 25 0.72 1.97 -12.65
CA HIS A 25 2.00 2.65 -12.90
C HIS A 25 2.81 1.98 -14.03
N GLY A 26 2.13 1.46 -15.04
CA GLY A 26 2.78 0.90 -16.24
C GLY A 26 3.51 -0.41 -15.96
N ASP A 27 2.86 -1.32 -15.23
CA ASP A 27 3.37 -2.64 -14.83
C ASP A 27 4.66 -2.56 -13.99
N ARG A 28 4.80 -1.48 -13.21
CA ARG A 28 5.93 -1.31 -12.29
C ARG A 28 5.89 -2.41 -11.22
N ARG A 29 7.05 -3.00 -10.91
CA ARG A 29 7.18 -4.07 -9.91
C ARG A 29 7.70 -3.57 -8.58
N GLY A 30 7.13 -4.07 -7.48
CA GLY A 30 7.54 -3.74 -6.12
C GLY A 30 7.04 -4.74 -5.08
N ILE A 31 7.68 -4.76 -3.91
CA ILE A 31 7.26 -5.58 -2.77
C ILE A 31 6.10 -4.87 -2.07
N LEU A 32 4.99 -5.59 -1.86
CA LEU A 32 3.86 -5.07 -1.08
C LEU A 32 4.22 -5.04 0.40
N ARG A 33 4.36 -3.84 0.97
CA ARG A 33 4.80 -3.64 2.37
C ARG A 33 3.64 -3.48 3.34
N ALA A 34 2.57 -2.81 2.91
CA ALA A 34 1.40 -2.55 3.73
C ALA A 34 0.17 -2.28 2.86
N LEU A 35 -1.01 -2.62 3.39
CA LEU A 35 -2.27 -1.98 3.02
C LEU A 35 -2.70 -1.09 4.18
N ALA A 36 -2.66 0.22 3.99
CA ALA A 36 -2.98 1.19 5.03
C ALA A 36 -3.44 2.53 4.42
N PRO A 37 -4.27 3.32 5.12
CA PRO A 37 -4.65 4.66 4.70
C PRO A 37 -3.44 5.54 4.41
N ASP A 38 -3.51 6.31 3.34
CA ASP A 38 -2.51 7.35 3.05
C ASP A 38 -2.97 8.70 3.60
N VAL A 39 -2.03 9.47 4.14
CA VAL A 39 -2.25 10.84 4.59
C VAL A 39 -2.00 11.75 3.40
N LYS A 40 -2.97 11.86 2.49
CA LYS A 40 -2.91 12.84 1.41
C LYS A 40 -3.36 14.21 1.91
N GLY A 41 -2.43 15.16 1.96
CA GLY A 41 -2.73 16.56 2.22
C GLY A 41 -1.51 17.35 2.65
N ASN A 42 -1.48 18.64 2.34
CA ASN A 42 -0.42 19.57 2.75
C ASN A 42 -0.49 19.92 4.27
N ASN A 43 -1.23 19.13 5.05
CA ASN A 43 -1.41 19.35 6.46
C ASN A 43 -0.22 18.77 7.21
N LEU A 44 0.80 19.60 7.43
CA LEU A 44 2.02 19.24 8.14
C LEU A 44 1.83 19.12 9.67
N GLY A 45 0.59 19.23 10.15
CA GLY A 45 0.25 19.04 11.57
C GLY A 45 0.34 17.56 11.99
N PRO A 46 0.52 17.28 13.29
CA PRO A 46 0.51 15.92 13.81
C PRO A 46 -0.79 15.18 13.46
N VAL A 47 -0.65 13.97 12.90
CA VAL A 47 -1.78 13.06 12.67
C VAL A 47 -2.09 12.34 13.98
N LEU A 48 -3.06 12.86 14.72
CA LEU A 48 -3.46 12.34 16.04
C LEU A 48 -4.42 11.15 15.96
N ARG A 49 -4.96 10.86 14.77
CA ARG A 49 -5.87 9.74 14.51
C ARG A 49 -5.60 9.12 13.14
N VAL A 50 -5.82 7.82 13.01
CA VAL A 50 -5.75 7.14 11.71
C VAL A 50 -6.76 7.81 10.75
N PRO A 51 -6.34 8.21 9.54
CA PRO A 51 -7.26 8.79 8.56
C PRO A 51 -8.41 7.83 8.22
N GLU A 52 -9.62 8.38 8.13
CA GLU A 52 -10.81 7.65 7.66
C GLU A 52 -10.84 7.63 6.12
N THR A 53 -9.74 7.21 5.50
CA THR A 53 -9.60 7.05 4.05
C THR A 53 -9.44 5.58 3.68
N PRO A 54 -9.87 5.16 2.47
CA PRO A 54 -9.64 3.80 2.01
C PRO A 54 -8.15 3.44 2.05
N PRO A 55 -7.79 2.20 2.40
CA PRO A 55 -6.39 1.77 2.42
C PRO A 55 -5.82 1.77 1.00
N VAL A 56 -4.55 2.16 0.88
CA VAL A 56 -3.77 2.06 -0.35
C VAL A 56 -2.68 1.00 -0.20
N ALA A 57 -2.18 0.49 -1.31
CA ALA A 57 -1.05 -0.42 -1.35
C ALA A 57 0.27 0.34 -1.35
N TRP A 58 1.07 0.14 -0.31
CA TRP A 58 2.42 0.70 -0.18
C TRP A 58 3.44 -0.27 -0.78
N LEU A 59 4.11 0.16 -1.85
CA LEU A 59 5.06 -0.65 -2.62
C LEU A 59 6.49 -0.12 -2.48
N ALA A 60 7.42 -1.02 -2.20
CA ALA A 60 8.85 -0.74 -2.19
C ALA A 60 9.51 -1.30 -3.46
N PRO A 61 10.37 -0.54 -4.16
CA PRO A 61 11.08 -1.06 -5.34
C PRO A 61 12.07 -2.17 -4.95
N GLU A 62 12.18 -3.23 -5.75
CA GLU A 62 13.09 -4.36 -5.48
C GLU A 62 14.56 -3.93 -5.37
N ALA A 63 14.99 -3.02 -6.24
CA ALA A 63 16.36 -2.51 -6.28
C ALA A 63 16.60 -1.31 -5.34
N GLY A 64 15.65 -0.99 -4.46
CA GLY A 64 15.64 0.26 -3.70
C GLY A 64 15.19 1.47 -4.52
N GLY A 65 14.98 2.59 -3.84
CA GLY A 65 14.46 3.83 -4.43
C GLY A 65 13.23 4.35 -3.70
N LEU A 66 12.47 5.20 -4.36
CA LEU A 66 11.28 5.82 -3.76
C LEU A 66 10.09 4.86 -3.77
N GLU A 67 9.56 4.61 -2.57
CA GLU A 67 8.29 3.92 -2.37
C GLU A 67 7.14 4.68 -3.01
N TRP A 68 6.07 3.97 -3.37
CA TRP A 68 4.87 4.59 -3.92
C TRP A 68 3.61 3.89 -3.43
N THR A 69 2.50 4.60 -3.58
CA THR A 69 1.17 4.08 -3.23
C THR A 69 0.36 3.83 -4.49
N THR A 70 -0.40 2.75 -4.54
CA THR A 70 -1.37 2.45 -5.61
C THR A 70 -2.68 1.93 -5.03
N ASP A 71 -3.71 1.82 -5.86
CA ASP A 71 -4.97 1.19 -5.46
C ASP A 71 -4.72 -0.32 -5.22
N PRO A 72 -5.21 -0.92 -4.12
CA PRO A 72 -5.02 -2.35 -3.86
C PRO A 72 -5.60 -3.27 -4.94
N SER A 73 -6.56 -2.81 -5.73
CA SER A 73 -7.11 -3.58 -6.87
C SER A 73 -6.23 -3.53 -8.13
N ALA A 74 -5.24 -2.64 -8.18
CA ALA A 74 -4.31 -2.50 -9.30
C ALA A 74 -3.08 -3.42 -9.19
N ILE A 75 -2.95 -4.18 -8.09
CA ILE A 75 -1.81 -5.07 -7.86
C ILE A 75 -2.13 -6.54 -8.12
N GLU A 76 -1.21 -7.24 -8.78
CA GLU A 76 -1.25 -8.68 -8.99
C GLU A 76 0.06 -9.32 -8.51
N ALA A 77 -0.01 -10.54 -7.99
CA ALA A 77 1.19 -11.33 -7.70
C ALA A 77 2.01 -11.56 -8.98
N VAL A 78 3.33 -11.42 -8.88
CA VAL A 78 4.20 -11.90 -9.96
C VAL A 78 4.14 -13.44 -9.99
N LYS A 79 3.92 -14.01 -11.18
CA LYS A 79 3.97 -15.47 -11.41
C LYS A 79 5.39 -16.03 -11.39
#